data_AF-A0A7J5EIW7-F1
#
_entry.id   AF-A0A7J5EIW7-F1
#
_cell.length_a   1.000
_cell.length_b   1.000
_cell.length_c   1.000
_cell.angle_alpha   90.00
_cell.angle_beta   90.00
_cell.angle_gamma   90.00
#
_symmetry.space_group_name_H-M   'P 1'
#
loop_
_entity.id
_entity.type
_entity.pdbx_description
1 polymer ?
#
loop_
_entity_poly.entity_id
_entity_poly.type
_entity_poly.pdbx_seq_one_letter_code
_entity_poly.pdbx_strand_id
1 'polypeptide(L)'
;MRSLALASAILAAATASAGCAVIGAKAPDPDRPRDQPPMCNDGKGGVVVDALMATTFGITTLALASDDAGGPAAITGLAALAYGVSAAAGNSSANKCRAAMEE
;
A
#
# COMPACT_ATOMS: atom_id res chain seq x y z
N MET A 1 -10.38 -6.66 26.78
CA MET A 1 -11.34 -6.97 25.69
C MET A 1 -11.56 -5.80 24.72
N ARG A 2 -11.86 -4.57 25.19
CA ARG A 2 -12.07 -3.40 24.32
C ARG A 2 -10.89 -3.04 23.39
N SER A 3 -9.64 -3.10 23.89
CA SER A 3 -8.45 -2.78 23.06
C SER A 3 -8.15 -3.80 21.96
N LEU A 4 -8.49 -5.08 22.17
CA LEU A 4 -8.30 -6.13 21.17
C LEU A 4 -9.32 -6.01 20.02
N ALA A 5 -10.56 -5.63 20.34
CA ALA A 5 -11.61 -5.39 19.34
C ALA A 5 -11.32 -4.14 18.47
N LEU A 6 -10.79 -3.08 19.09
CA LEU A 6 -10.33 -1.88 18.37
C LEU A 6 -9.13 -2.19 17.46
N ALA A 7 -8.14 -2.93 17.96
CA ALA A 7 -6.96 -3.27 17.17
C ALA A 7 -7.28 -4.19 15.99
N SER A 8 -8.19 -5.16 16.17
CA SER A 8 -8.67 -6.02 15.07
C SER A 8 -9.54 -5.25 14.07
N ALA A 9 -10.34 -4.28 14.49
CA ALA A 9 -11.07 -3.38 13.58
C ALA A 9 -10.12 -2.49 12.76
N ILE A 10 -9.06 -1.97 13.39
CA ILE A 10 -8.01 -1.19 12.70
C ILE A 10 -7.29 -2.06 11.67
N LEU A 11 -6.94 -3.29 12.03
CA LEU A 11 -6.28 -4.20 11.10
C LEU A 11 -7.18 -4.58 9.92
N ALA A 12 -8.47 -4.87 10.18
CA ALA A 12 -9.45 -5.17 9.14
C ALA A 12 -9.66 -3.99 8.19
N ALA A 13 -9.81 -2.76 8.74
CA ALA A 13 -9.91 -1.54 7.95
C ALA A 13 -8.63 -1.26 7.15
N ALA A 14 -7.46 -1.53 7.75
CA ALA A 14 -6.18 -1.39 7.09
C ALA A 14 -6.07 -2.34 5.90
N THR A 15 -6.39 -3.63 6.07
CA THR A 15 -6.37 -4.60 4.97
C THR A 15 -7.43 -4.35 3.90
N ALA A 16 -8.57 -3.77 4.27
CA ALA A 16 -9.65 -3.48 3.31
C ALA A 16 -9.40 -2.22 2.47
N SER A 17 -8.57 -1.29 2.96
CA SER A 17 -8.24 -0.05 2.26
C SER A 17 -6.81 0.02 1.74
N ALA A 18 -5.91 -0.84 2.24
CA ALA A 18 -4.63 -1.11 1.59
C ALA A 18 -4.88 -1.73 0.22
N GLY A 19 -4.10 -1.33 -0.78
CA GLY A 19 -4.29 -1.77 -2.16
C GLY A 19 -4.80 -0.67 -3.08
N CYS A 20 -5.13 0.51 -2.56
CA CYS A 20 -5.42 1.69 -3.39
C CYS A 20 -4.30 1.97 -4.39
N ALA A 21 -3.04 1.77 -4.01
CA ALA A 21 -1.89 1.88 -4.91
C ALA A 21 -1.89 0.83 -6.02
N VAL A 22 -2.27 -0.41 -5.74
CA VAL A 22 -2.29 -1.53 -6.70
C VAL A 22 -3.50 -1.43 -7.65
N ILE A 23 -4.65 -0.96 -7.15
CA ILE A 23 -5.86 -0.75 -7.95
C ILE A 23 -5.70 0.50 -8.83
N GLY A 24 -5.05 1.54 -8.31
CA GLY A 24 -4.77 2.77 -9.05
C GLY A 24 -3.72 2.58 -10.16
N ALA A 25 -2.62 1.88 -9.87
CA ALA A 25 -1.54 1.68 -10.83
C ALA A 25 -1.63 0.30 -11.49
N LYS A 26 -2.13 0.26 -12.73
CA LYS A 26 -2.21 -0.96 -13.53
C LYS A 26 -0.97 -1.09 -14.40
N ALA A 27 -0.19 -2.15 -14.21
CA ALA A 27 0.96 -2.44 -15.05
C ALA A 27 0.51 -2.79 -16.50
N PRO A 28 1.37 -2.55 -17.52
CA PRO A 28 1.10 -2.98 -18.88
C PRO A 28 1.03 -4.52 -18.95
N ASP A 29 0.18 -5.01 -19.85
CA ASP A 29 0.06 -6.45 -20.14
C ASP A 29 1.38 -6.96 -20.75
N PRO A 30 2.05 -7.96 -20.14
CA PRO A 30 3.32 -8.48 -20.62
C PRO A 30 3.21 -9.17 -21.98
N ASP A 31 2.05 -9.70 -22.33
CA ASP A 31 1.83 -10.43 -23.59
C ASP A 31 1.21 -9.54 -24.68
N ARG A 32 1.21 -8.20 -24.48
CA ARG A 32 0.63 -7.28 -25.46
C ARG A 32 1.37 -7.39 -26.82
N PRO A 33 0.63 -7.43 -27.94
CA PRO A 33 1.21 -7.24 -29.26
C PRO A 33 1.91 -5.87 -29.36
N ARG A 34 3.09 -5.82 -30.00
CA ARG A 34 3.92 -4.59 -30.09
C ARG A 34 3.27 -3.45 -30.88
N ASP A 35 2.28 -3.77 -31.69
CA ASP A 35 1.49 -2.86 -32.52
C ASP A 35 0.30 -2.24 -31.79
N GLN A 36 -0.01 -2.68 -30.57
CA GLN A 36 -1.08 -2.11 -29.74
C GLN A 36 -0.52 -1.19 -28.66
N PRO A 37 -1.10 0.01 -28.45
CA PRO A 37 -0.68 0.91 -27.38
C PRO A 37 -0.85 0.25 -26.00
N PRO A 38 0.03 0.53 -25.02
CA PRO A 38 -0.06 -0.07 -23.70
C PRO A 38 -1.30 0.42 -22.96
N MET A 39 -2.25 -0.49 -22.70
CA MET A 39 -3.46 -0.22 -21.91
C MET A 39 -3.13 -0.33 -20.39
N CYS A 40 -2.46 0.69 -19.86
CA CYS A 40 -2.01 0.74 -18.46
C CYS A 40 -2.36 2.07 -17.80
N ASN A 41 -2.17 2.18 -16.47
CA ASN A 41 -2.38 3.43 -15.72
C ASN A 41 -1.13 3.74 -14.89
N ASP A 42 -0.55 4.92 -15.10
CA ASP A 42 0.61 5.42 -14.37
C ASP A 42 0.25 6.32 -13.18
N GLY A 43 -1.05 6.48 -12.89
CA GLY A 43 -1.57 7.26 -11.78
C GLY A 43 -1.02 6.83 -10.41
N LYS A 44 -0.38 7.76 -9.71
CA LYS A 44 0.22 7.53 -8.38
C LYS A 44 -0.64 7.95 -7.19
N GLY A 45 -1.90 8.33 -7.43
CA GLY A 45 -2.80 8.78 -6.35
C GLY A 45 -2.92 7.76 -5.22
N GLY A 46 -3.15 6.49 -5.57
CA GLY A 46 -3.20 5.41 -4.58
C GLY A 46 -1.87 5.12 -3.88
N VAL A 47 -0.74 5.31 -4.58
CA VAL A 47 0.62 5.15 -4.01
C VAL A 47 0.85 6.17 -2.90
N VAL A 48 0.44 7.42 -3.11
CA VAL A 48 0.61 8.49 -2.12
C VAL A 48 -0.24 8.22 -0.88
N VAL A 49 -1.49 7.77 -1.06
CA VAL A 49 -2.38 7.41 0.05
C VAL A 49 -1.81 6.25 0.86
N ASP A 50 -1.38 5.18 0.19
CA ASP A 50 -0.80 4.02 0.88
C ASP A 50 0.53 4.39 1.57
N ALA A 51 1.38 5.22 0.97
CA ALA A 51 2.60 5.71 1.62
C ALA A 51 2.32 6.56 2.88
N LEU A 52 1.28 7.40 2.84
CA LEU A 52 0.87 8.19 3.99
C LEU A 52 0.37 7.31 5.13
N MET A 53 -0.45 6.30 4.83
CA MET A 53 -0.95 5.35 5.81
C MET A 53 0.19 4.49 6.38
N ALA A 54 1.12 4.03 5.53
CA ALA A 54 2.31 3.29 5.97
C ALA A 54 3.13 4.11 6.97
N THR A 55 3.34 5.39 6.70
CA THR A 55 4.07 6.31 7.58
C THR A 55 3.33 6.53 8.90
N THR A 56 2.02 6.78 8.82
CA THR A 56 1.16 7.01 9.98
C THR A 56 1.18 5.80 10.92
N PHE A 57 0.99 4.59 10.36
CA PHE A 57 1.06 3.35 11.12
C PHE A 57 2.47 3.06 11.64
N GLY A 58 3.52 3.34 10.87
CA GLY A 58 4.90 3.16 11.32
C GLY A 58 5.25 4.03 12.53
N ILE A 59 4.83 5.30 12.54
CA ILE A 59 5.01 6.20 13.69
C ILE A 59 4.22 5.69 14.90
N THR A 60 2.97 5.26 14.71
CA THR A 60 2.16 4.72 15.81
C THR A 60 2.73 3.42 16.37
N THR A 61 3.29 2.55 15.52
CA THR A 61 4.01 1.36 15.98
C THR A 61 5.19 1.71 16.86
N LEU A 62 5.97 2.71 16.47
CA LEU A 62 7.13 3.13 17.25
C LEU A 62 6.72 3.71 18.61
N ALA A 63 5.66 4.53 18.63
CA ALA A 63 5.10 5.08 19.86
C ALA A 63 4.52 3.98 20.79
N LEU A 64 3.78 3.01 20.23
CA LEU A 64 3.24 1.90 21.02
C LEU A 64 4.33 0.94 21.51
N ALA A 65 5.40 0.76 20.73
CA ALA A 65 6.54 -0.03 21.13
C ALA A 65 7.30 0.62 22.30
N SER A 66 7.41 1.96 22.33
CA SER A 66 8.03 2.67 23.46
C SER A 66 7.20 2.63 24.75
N ASP A 67 5.89 2.40 24.66
CA ASP A 67 4.98 2.27 25.81
C ASP A 67 4.80 0.81 26.28
N ASP A 68 5.68 -0.13 25.87
CA ASP A 68 5.58 -1.58 26.12
C ASP A 68 4.23 -2.21 25.68
N ALA A 69 3.49 -1.54 24.79
CA ALA A 69 2.22 -2.00 24.26
C ALA A 69 2.44 -2.96 23.08
N GLY A 70 3.11 -4.10 23.34
CA GLY A 70 3.61 -5.02 22.31
C GLY A 70 2.55 -5.58 21.36
N GLY A 71 1.35 -5.92 21.86
CA GLY A 71 0.25 -6.42 21.02
C GLY A 71 -0.24 -5.37 20.01
N PRO A 72 -0.67 -4.17 20.46
CA PRO A 72 -1.02 -3.05 19.59
C PRO A 72 0.12 -2.60 18.65
N ALA A 73 1.37 -2.60 19.13
CA ALA A 73 2.54 -2.28 18.32
C ALA A 73 2.71 -3.27 17.15
N ALA A 74 2.58 -4.58 17.40
CA ALA A 74 2.65 -5.58 16.34
C ALA A 74 1.55 -5.40 15.28
N ILE A 75 0.33 -5.08 15.70
CA ILE A 75 -0.82 -4.90 14.79
C ILE A 75 -0.63 -3.67 13.91
N THR A 76 -0.26 -2.53 14.50
CA THR A 76 0.03 -1.31 13.73
C THR A 76 1.25 -1.51 12.83
N GLY A 77 2.24 -2.30 13.25
CA GLY A 77 3.43 -2.58 12.45
C GLY A 77 3.10 -3.41 11.21
N LEU A 78 2.23 -4.40 11.35
CA LEU A 78 1.71 -5.17 10.22
C LEU A 78 0.88 -4.30 9.26
N ALA A 79 0.07 -3.38 9.78
CA ALA A 79 -0.65 -2.41 8.94
C ALA A 79 0.33 -1.51 8.17
N ALA A 80 1.36 -0.97 8.84
CA ALA A 80 2.40 -0.15 8.22
C ALA A 80 3.08 -0.89 7.06
N LEU A 81 3.43 -2.16 7.27
CA LEU A 81 4.03 -3.02 6.26
C LEU A 81 3.08 -3.28 5.08
N ALA A 82 1.81 -3.60 5.35
CA ALA A 82 0.83 -3.86 4.29
C ALA A 82 0.67 -2.65 3.35
N TYR A 83 0.53 -1.44 3.91
CA TYR A 83 0.47 -0.22 3.12
C TYR A 83 1.80 0.10 2.42
N GLY A 84 2.93 -0.13 3.07
CA GLY A 84 4.26 0.10 2.48
C GLY A 84 4.51 -0.80 1.26
N VAL A 85 4.17 -2.09 1.37
CA VAL A 85 4.26 -3.04 0.26
C VAL A 85 3.31 -2.66 -0.87
N SER A 86 2.07 -2.26 -0.55
CA SER A 86 1.11 -1.79 -1.55
C SER A 86 1.62 -0.56 -2.31
N ALA A 87 2.15 0.44 -1.59
CA ALA A 87 2.74 1.64 -2.20
C ALA A 87 3.93 1.30 -3.11
N ALA A 88 4.82 0.40 -2.67
CA ALA A 88 5.97 -0.04 -3.46
C ALA A 88 5.54 -0.78 -4.74
N ALA A 89 4.58 -1.71 -4.62
CA ALA A 89 4.04 -2.45 -5.75
C ALA A 89 3.33 -1.52 -6.74
N GLY A 90 2.46 -0.63 -6.27
CA GLY A 90 1.78 0.36 -7.11
C GLY A 90 2.76 1.31 -7.81
N ASN A 91 3.79 1.79 -7.11
CA ASN A 91 4.81 2.66 -7.71
C ASN A 91 5.61 1.93 -8.81
N SER A 92 5.94 0.66 -8.61
CA SER A 92 6.59 -0.18 -9.61
C SER A 92 5.71 -0.36 -10.84
N SER A 93 4.42 -0.69 -10.66
CA SER A 93 3.44 -0.83 -11.75
C SER A 93 3.28 0.46 -12.55
N ALA A 94 3.14 1.61 -11.86
CA ALA A 94 3.02 2.92 -12.51
C ALA A 94 4.27 3.29 -13.31
N ASN A 95 5.46 3.02 -12.77
CA ASN A 95 6.72 3.29 -13.46
C ASN A 95 6.89 2.40 -14.70
N LYS A 96 6.50 1.12 -14.64
CA LYS A 96 6.48 0.23 -15.81
C LYS A 96 5.54 0.73 -16.90
N CYS A 97 4.38 1.26 -16.52
CA CYS A 97 3.44 1.86 -17.48
C CYS A 97 4.05 3.09 -18.16
N ARG A 98 4.63 4.01 -17.39
CA ARG A 98 5.28 5.21 -17.95
C ARG A 98 6.42 4.85 -18.91
N ALA A 99 7.27 3.89 -18.53
CA ALA A 99 8.35 3.42 -19.40
C ALA A 99 7.80 2.85 -20.72
N ALA A 100 6.74 2.04 -20.67
CA ALA A 100 6.13 1.47 -21.88
C ALA A 100 5.42 2.49 -22.79
N MET A 101 5.08 3.68 -22.27
CA MET A 101 4.53 4.80 -23.06
C MET A 101 5.63 5.69 -23.67
N GLU A 102 6.85 5.62 -23.16
CA GLU A 102 8.02 6.38 -23.64
C GLU A 102 8.83 5.62 -24.70
N GLU A 103 8.56 4.32 -24.91
CA GLU A 103 9.10 3.43 -25.97
C GLU A 103 8.35 3.56 -27.30
#